data_AF-A0A3P1ZCM9-F1
#
_entry.id   AF-A0A3P1ZCM9-F1
#
_cell.length_a   1.000
_cell.length_b   1.000
_cell.length_c   1.000
_cell.angle_alpha   90.00
_cell.angle_beta   90.00
_cell.angle_gamma   90.00
#
_symmetry.space_group_name_H-M   'P 1'
#
loop_
_entity.id
_entity.type
_entity.pdbx_description
1 polymer ?
#
loop_
_entity_poly.entity_id
_entity_poly.type
_entity_poly.pdbx_seq_one_letter_code
_entity_poly.pdbx_strand_id
1 'polypeptide(L)' 'TLNYNNDDIKYRLPFVFNILFLLLMPAIYNIGNTFLSVVWTLLGGINAIYLLIKMRKDKQ' A
#
# COMPACT_ATOMS: atom_id res chain seq x y z
N THR A 1 -10.23 12.10 25.97
CA THR A 1 -10.00 12.62 24.61
C THR A 1 -8.97 11.73 23.94
N LEU A 2 -9.38 10.93 22.95
CA LEU A 2 -8.45 10.11 22.17
C LEU A 2 -7.58 11.07 21.35
N ASN A 3 -6.37 11.34 21.83
CA ASN A 3 -5.35 12.04 21.06
C ASN A 3 -4.93 11.10 19.93
N TYR A 4 -5.60 11.23 18.79
CA TYR A 4 -5.28 10.48 17.59
C TYR A 4 -4.00 11.08 17.04
N ASN A 5 -2.86 10.54 17.48
CA ASN A 5 -1.56 10.97 17.01
C ASN A 5 -1.57 10.84 15.49
N ASN A 6 -1.41 11.96 14.78
CA ASN A 6 -1.45 12.01 13.32
C ASN A 6 -0.45 11.02 12.68
N ASP A 7 0.57 10.63 13.42
CA ASP A 7 1.56 9.64 13.02
C ASP A 7 0.95 8.24 12.88
N ASP A 8 0.07 7.78 13.78
CA ASP A 8 -0.55 6.45 13.70
C ASP A 8 -1.46 6.28 12.47
N ILE A 9 -2.17 7.34 12.09
CA ILE A 9 -2.98 7.38 10.84
C ILE A 9 -2.08 7.25 9.62
N LYS A 10 -0.94 7.94 9.65
CA LYS A 10 0.01 8.05 8.55
C LYS A 10 0.60 6.71 8.15
N TYR A 11 0.66 5.75 9.08
CA TYR A 11 1.10 4.37 8.83
C TYR A 11 -0.06 3.43 8.47
N ARG A 12 -1.23 3.63 9.08
CA ARG A 12 -2.42 2.81 8.79
C ARG A 12 -2.90 2.99 7.37
N LEU A 13 -2.91 4.21 6.85
CA LEU A 13 -3.41 4.51 5.51
C LEU A 13 -2.63 3.75 4.40
N PRO A 14 -1.30 3.88 4.26
CA PRO A 14 -0.54 3.16 3.24
C PRO A 14 -0.60 1.64 3.42
N PHE A 15 -0.68 1.14 4.66
CA PHE A 15 -0.84 -0.28 4.94
C PHE A 15 -2.21 -0.82 4.48
N VAL A 16 -3.29 -0.11 4.79
CA VAL A 16 -4.65 -0.45 4.33
C VAL A 16 -4.73 -0.42 2.81
N PHE A 17 -4.16 0.59 2.16
CA PHE A 17 -4.08 0.62 0.69
C PHE A 17 -3.32 -0.58 0.15
N ASN A 18 -2.20 -0.98 0.76
CA ASN A 18 -1.42 -2.13 0.31
C ASN A 18 -2.22 -3.45 0.40
N ILE A 19 -2.96 -3.67 1.49
CA ILE A 19 -3.89 -4.80 1.60
C ILE A 19 -4.97 -4.74 0.52
N LEU A 20 -5.52 -3.55 0.25
CA LEU A 20 -6.50 -3.36 -0.82
C LEU A 20 -5.91 -3.73 -2.20
N PHE A 21 -4.67 -3.31 -2.47
CA PHE A 21 -3.95 -3.65 -3.72
C PHE A 21 -3.82 -5.15 -3.92
N LEU A 22 -3.43 -5.88 -2.86
CA LEU A 22 -3.30 -7.34 -2.87
C LEU A 22 -4.65 -8.04 -3.07
N LEU A 23 -5.71 -7.57 -2.41
CA LEU A 23 -7.05 -8.14 -2.53
C LEU A 23 -7.66 -7.93 -3.92
N LEU A 24 -7.40 -6.78 -4.54
CA LEU A 24 -7.88 -6.45 -5.88
C LEU A 24 -7.02 -7.08 -6.98
N MET A 25 -5.81 -7.55 -6.66
CA MET A 25 -4.89 -8.13 -7.63
C MET A 25 -5.53 -9.27 -8.45
N PRO A 26 -6.16 -10.30 -7.88
CA PRO A 26 -6.77 -11.37 -8.67
C PRO A 26 -7.84 -10.86 -9.65
N ALA A 27 -8.65 -9.89 -9.23
CA ALA A 27 -9.69 -9.31 -10.07
C ALA A 27 -9.08 -8.51 -11.24
N ILE A 28 -8.04 -7.72 -10.99
CA ILE A 28 -7.32 -6.94 -12.01
C ILE A 28 -6.67 -7.84 -13.05
N TYR A 29 -6.06 -8.95 -12.62
CA TYR A 29 -5.46 -9.92 -13.53
C TYR A 29 -6.51 -10.71 -14.32
N ASN A 30 -7.66 -11.00 -13.72
CA ASN A 30 -8.77 -11.69 -14.39
C ASN A 30 -9.48 -10.84 -15.46
N ILE A 31 -9.40 -9.50 -15.36
CA ILE A 31 -9.90 -8.58 -16.40
C ILE A 31 -9.10 -8.74 -17.72
N GLY A 32 -7.93 -9.39 -17.71
CA GLY A 32 -7.13 -9.65 -18.91
C GLY A 32 -6.47 -8.40 -19.49
N ASN A 33 -6.52 -7.27 -18.78
CA ASN A 33 -5.90 -6.02 -19.19
C ASN A 33 -4.47 -5.93 -18.66
N THR A 34 -3.50 -6.28 -19.51
CA THR A 34 -2.07 -6.25 -19.20
C THR A 34 -1.59 -4.87 -18.76
N PHE A 35 -2.05 -3.80 -19.42
CA PHE A 35 -1.67 -2.43 -19.05
C PHE A 35 -2.13 -2.09 -17.63
N LEU A 36 -3.38 -2.40 -17.31
CA LEU A 36 -3.92 -2.17 -15.97
C LEU A 36 -3.18 -2.99 -14.90
N SER A 37 -2.86 -4.26 -15.20
CA SER A 37 -2.09 -5.12 -14.29
C SER A 37 -0.67 -4.58 -14.02
N VAL A 38 0.03 -4.08 -15.04
CA VAL A 38 1.36 -3.45 -14.88
C VAL A 38 1.27 -2.19 -14.03
N VAL A 39 0.33 -1.28 -14.32
CA VAL A 39 0.11 -0.06 -13.53
C VAL A 39 -0.22 -0.41 -12.08
N TRP A 40 -1.07 -1.42 -11.87
CA TRP A 40 -1.47 -1.87 -10.53
C TRP A 40 -0.29 -2.43 -9.73
N THR A 41 0.55 -3.23 -10.38
CA THR A 41 1.75 -3.84 -9.77
C THR A 41 2.78 -2.78 -9.38
N LEU A 42 3.02 -1.78 -10.24
CA LEU A 42 3.90 -0.66 -9.93
C LEU A 42 3.37 0.15 -8.74
N LEU A 43 2.07 0.42 -8.72
CA LEU A 43 1.43 1.21 -7.66
C LEU A 43 1.50 0.49 -6.30
N GLY A 44 1.23 -0.82 -6.27
CA GLY A 44 1.41 -1.65 -5.07
C GLY A 44 2.87 -1.73 -4.62
N GLY A 45 3.81 -1.89 -5.55
CA GLY A 45 5.24 -1.96 -5.28
C GLY A 45 5.80 -0.67 -4.67
N ILE A 46 5.45 0.50 -5.23
CA ILE A 46 5.87 1.80 -4.70
C ILE A 46 5.35 1.99 -3.28
N ASN A 47 4.10 1.61 -3.02
CA ASN A 47 3.48 1.74 -1.70
C ASN A 47 4.13 0.79 -0.66
N ALA A 48 4.48 -0.44 -1.07
CA ALA A 48 5.24 -1.37 -0.24
C ALA A 48 6.65 -0.87 0.10
N ILE A 49 7.36 -0.31 -0.89
CA ILE A 49 8.70 0.28 -0.69
C ILE A 49 8.63 1.48 0.26
N TYR A 50 7.62 2.35 0.11
CA TYR A 50 7.39 3.49 1.01
C TYR A 50 7.25 3.03 2.47
N LEU A 51 6.42 2.00 2.72
CA LEU A 51 6.26 1.41 4.04
C LEU A 51 7.58 0.83 4.58
N LEU A 52 8.32 0.06 3.77
CA LEU A 52 9.59 -0.56 4.17
C LEU A 52 10.68 0.45 4.50
N ILE A 53 10.81 1.54 3.74
CA ILE A 53 11.78 2.60 4.03
C ILE A 53 11.41 3.29 5.33
N LYS A 54 10.12 3.55 5.54
CA LYS A 54 9.67 4.30 6.70
C LYS A 54 9.69 3.50 7.99
N MET A 55 9.28 2.23 7.95
CA MET A 55 9.44 1.29 9.07
C MET A 55 10.91 1.13 9.50
N ARG A 56 11.86 1.26 8.58
CA ARG A 56 13.30 1.27 8.91
C ARG A 56 13.73 2.56 9.60
N LYS A 57 13.18 3.71 9.20
CA LYS A 57 13.44 5.00 9.84
C LYS A 57 12.85 5.10 11.24
N ASP A 58 11.67 4.53 11.47
CA ASP A 58 11.02 4.57 12.79
C ASP A 58 11.64 3.56 13.79
N LYS A 59 12.42 2.58 13.30
CA LYS A 59 13.16 1.62 14.13
C LYS A 59 14.58 2.08 14.52
N GLN A 60 15.07 3.18 13.95
CA GLN A 60 16.36 3.79 14.33
C GLN A 60 16.12 4.94 15.31
#